data_AF-A0A9N8DA93-F1
#
_entry.id   AF-A0A9N8DA93-F1
#
_cell.length_a   1.000
_cell.length_b   1.000
_cell.length_c   1.000
_cell.angle_alpha   90.00
_cell.angle_beta   90.00
_cell.angle_gamma   90.00
#
_symmetry.space_group_name_H-M   'P 1'
#
loop_
_entity.id
_entity.type
_entity.pdbx_description
1 polymer ?
#
loop_
_entity_poly.entity_id
_entity_poly.type
_entity_poly.pdbx_seq_one_letter_code
_entity_poly.pdbx_strand_id
1 'polypeptide(L)'
;MAMAGQAGYTCVVSHRSGETSDTIIADLAVATCSGQIKTGSLSRSDRIAKYNQLLRIEEELGENAIYPGIKAFVFNSDEEVEEVVQEIIVEDSEAEKVVVQVEE
;
A
#
# COMPACT_ATOMS: atom_id res chain seq x y z
N MET A 1 -3.84 6.34 16.68
CA MET A 1 -4.59 6.14 15.42
C MET A 1 -6.08 6.40 15.60
N ALA A 2 -6.73 5.85 16.64
CA ALA A 2 -8.16 6.10 16.91
C ALA A 2 -8.58 7.58 16.91
N MET A 3 -7.87 8.45 17.66
CA MET A 3 -8.16 9.90 17.69
C MET A 3 -8.06 10.56 16.31
N ALA A 4 -7.06 10.19 15.51
CA ALA A 4 -6.88 10.74 14.15
C ALA A 4 -8.00 10.25 13.21
N GLY A 5 -8.33 8.96 13.25
CA GLY A 5 -9.45 8.40 12.48
C GLY A 5 -10.80 9.03 12.86
N GLN A 6 -11.06 9.24 14.16
CA GLN A 6 -12.25 9.95 14.65
C GLN A 6 -12.32 11.41 14.16
N ALA A 7 -11.18 12.03 13.89
CA ALA A 7 -11.08 13.37 13.36
C ALA A 7 -11.04 13.43 11.83
N GLY A 8 -11.20 12.29 11.13
CA GLY A 8 -11.14 12.22 9.66
C GLY A 8 -9.73 12.29 9.07
N TYR A 9 -8.68 12.12 9.89
CA TYR A 9 -7.29 12.09 9.44
C TYR A 9 -6.82 10.67 9.15
N THR A 10 -5.96 10.54 8.13
CA THR A 10 -5.19 9.31 7.90
C THR A 10 -4.06 9.15 8.93
N CYS A 11 -3.63 7.91 9.14
CA CYS A 11 -2.49 7.59 9.99
C CYS A 11 -1.41 6.90 9.14
N VAL A 12 -0.20 7.45 9.14
CA VAL A 12 0.94 6.80 8.49
C VAL A 12 1.87 6.23 9.56
N VAL A 13 1.94 4.90 9.64
CA VAL A 13 2.93 4.24 10.52
C VAL A 13 4.31 4.44 9.91
N SER A 14 5.29 4.89 10.69
CA SER A 14 6.58 5.28 10.12
C SER A 14 7.79 4.72 10.88
N HIS A 15 8.84 4.42 10.11
CA HIS A 15 10.15 4.06 10.64
C HIS A 15 10.87 5.27 11.27
N ARG A 16 12.04 5.04 11.87
CA ARG A 16 12.97 6.09 12.29
C ARG A 16 14.29 6.01 11.50
N SER A 17 15.09 7.08 11.55
CA SER A 17 16.36 7.16 10.80
C SER A 17 17.36 6.07 11.20
N GLY A 18 17.45 5.73 12.48
CA GLY A 18 18.14 4.54 12.97
C GLY A 18 17.14 3.42 13.21
N GLU A 19 17.15 2.37 12.38
CA GLU A 19 16.32 1.17 12.57
C GLU A 19 17.15 -0.09 12.76
N THR A 20 16.47 -1.10 13.29
CA THR A 20 16.95 -2.47 13.40
C THR A 20 16.22 -3.36 12.36
N SER A 21 16.37 -4.67 12.44
CA SER A 21 15.57 -5.63 11.66
C SER A 21 14.21 -5.96 12.29
N ASP A 22 13.86 -5.35 13.43
CA ASP A 22 12.55 -5.51 14.06
C ASP A 22 11.43 -5.09 13.09
N THR A 23 10.31 -5.79 13.06
CA THR A 23 9.26 -5.55 12.05
C THR A 23 7.96 -5.03 12.64
N ILE A 24 7.93 -4.62 13.91
CA ILE A 24 6.68 -4.34 14.64
C ILE A 24 5.79 -3.31 13.95
N ILE A 25 6.38 -2.37 13.21
CA ILE A 25 5.63 -1.33 12.50
C ILE A 25 4.85 -1.87 11.29
N ALA A 26 5.26 -3.00 10.70
CA ALA A 26 4.49 -3.67 9.65
C ALA A 26 3.24 -4.31 10.24
N ASP A 27 3.39 -5.10 11.30
CA ASP A 27 2.28 -5.74 12.01
C ASP A 27 1.32 -4.68 12.60
N LEU A 28 1.86 -3.60 13.19
CA LEU A 28 1.06 -2.49 13.70
C LEU A 28 0.25 -1.80 12.60
N ALA A 29 0.82 -1.60 11.41
CA ALA A 29 0.14 -0.95 10.30
C ALA A 29 -1.07 -1.76 9.82
N VAL A 30 -0.94 -3.09 9.76
CA VAL A 30 -2.02 -4.01 9.38
C VAL A 30 -3.06 -4.13 10.50
N ALA A 31 -2.63 -4.39 11.74
CA ALA A 31 -3.52 -4.61 12.88
C ALA A 31 -4.41 -3.39 13.21
N THR A 32 -3.95 -2.19 12.85
CA THR A 32 -4.71 -0.94 13.06
C THR A 32 -5.46 -0.47 11.82
N CYS A 33 -5.38 -1.21 10.71
CA CYS A 33 -5.92 -0.81 9.42
C CYS A 33 -5.51 0.61 9.03
N SER A 34 -4.26 0.97 9.27
CA SER A 34 -3.75 2.33 9.02
C SER A 34 -3.82 2.73 7.55
N GLY A 35 -3.82 1.75 6.64
CA GLY A 35 -3.85 1.92 5.19
C GLY A 35 -2.55 2.48 4.59
N GLN A 36 -1.63 3.01 5.41
CA GLN A 36 -0.40 3.65 4.95
C GLN A 36 0.78 3.35 5.90
N ILE A 37 1.92 3.02 5.31
CA ILE A 37 3.19 2.81 6.03
C ILE A 37 4.35 3.48 5.29
N LYS A 38 5.23 4.14 6.04
CA LYS A 38 6.46 4.76 5.55
C LYS A 38 7.68 4.10 6.20
N THR A 39 8.21 3.06 5.55
CA THR A 39 9.30 2.24 6.12
C THR A 39 10.64 2.33 5.38
N GLY A 40 10.80 3.28 4.47
CA GLY A 40 12.09 3.66 3.88
C GLY A 40 12.26 3.27 2.42
N SER A 41 13.50 3.32 1.93
CA SER A 41 13.83 2.92 0.56
C SER A 41 13.81 1.39 0.41
N LEU A 42 13.74 0.90 -0.83
CA LEU A 42 13.91 -0.51 -1.20
C LEU A 42 15.39 -0.94 -1.17
N SER A 43 16.14 -0.39 -0.22
CA SER A 43 17.55 -0.66 -0.01
C SER A 43 17.83 -0.67 1.50
N ARG A 44 18.86 -1.42 1.90
CA ARG A 44 19.24 -1.71 3.29
C ARG A 44 18.29 -2.69 4.00
N SER A 45 18.88 -3.70 4.64
CA SER A 45 18.16 -4.82 5.24
C SER A 45 17.23 -4.42 6.39
N ASP A 46 17.55 -3.35 7.12
CA ASP A 46 16.69 -2.81 8.19
C ASP A 46 15.33 -2.33 7.67
N ARG A 47 15.25 -1.92 6.39
CA ARG A 47 14.00 -1.47 5.74
C ARG A 47 13.28 -2.63 5.05
N ILE A 48 14.06 -3.43 4.30
CA ILE A 48 13.56 -4.62 3.61
C ILE A 48 12.89 -5.60 4.57
N ALA A 49 13.39 -5.74 5.81
CA ALA A 49 12.77 -6.60 6.82
C ALA A 49 11.27 -6.31 7.03
N LYS A 50 10.85 -5.03 6.98
CA LYS A 50 9.45 -4.62 7.16
C LYS A 50 8.62 -4.93 5.92
N TYR A 51 9.15 -4.69 4.72
CA TYR A 51 8.48 -5.08 3.48
C TYR A 51 8.29 -6.60 3.42
N ASN A 52 9.31 -7.39 3.76
CA ASN A 52 9.20 -8.84 3.83
C ASN A 52 8.21 -9.31 4.90
N GLN A 53 8.02 -8.55 5.97
CA GLN A 53 6.96 -8.83 6.95
C GLN A 53 5.57 -8.55 6.38
N LEU A 54 5.37 -7.46 5.64
CA LEU A 54 4.10 -7.19 4.97
C LEU A 54 3.74 -8.30 3.97
N LEU A 55 4.71 -8.79 3.20
CA LEU A 55 4.50 -9.93 2.28
C LEU A 55 4.08 -11.21 3.04
N ARG A 56 4.72 -11.48 4.19
CA ARG A 56 4.35 -12.63 5.03
C ARG A 56 2.95 -12.49 5.63
N ILE A 57 2.57 -11.29 6.08
CA ILE A 57 1.23 -11.01 6.59
C ILE A 57 0.18 -11.14 5.48
N GLU A 58 0.46 -10.64 4.28
CA GLU A 58 -0.40 -10.79 3.10
C GLU A 58 -0.60 -12.27 2.75
N GLU A 59 0.48 -13.06 2.72
CA GLU A 59 0.44 -14.51 2.49
C GLU A 59 -0.39 -15.24 3.57
N GLU A 60 -0.26 -14.85 4.84
CA GLU A 60 -1.02 -15.43 5.95
C GLU A 60 -2.52 -15.08 5.89
N LEU A 61 -2.86 -13.85 5.49
CA LEU A 61 -4.25 -13.41 5.36
C LEU A 61 -4.94 -14.00 4.12
N GLY A 62 -4.19 -14.32 3.07
CA GLY A 62 -4.70 -14.89 1.82
C GLY A 62 -5.79 -14.01 1.20
N GLU A 63 -6.95 -14.62 0.91
CA GLU A 63 -8.10 -13.91 0.32
C GLU A 63 -8.67 -12.78 1.21
N ASN A 64 -8.33 -12.75 2.51
CA ASN A 64 -8.75 -11.69 3.41
C ASN A 64 -7.83 -10.45 3.37
N ALA A 65 -6.70 -10.52 2.66
CA ALA A 65 -5.79 -9.39 2.52
C ALA A 65 -6.41 -8.30 1.62
N ILE A 66 -6.42 -7.05 2.09
CA ILE A 66 -6.94 -5.91 1.33
C ILE A 66 -5.83 -4.87 1.18
N TYR A 67 -5.45 -4.59 -0.07
CA TYR A 67 -4.63 -3.43 -0.41
C TYR A 67 -5.52 -2.24 -0.79
N PRO A 68 -5.61 -1.19 0.03
CA PRO A 68 -6.57 -0.10 -0.18
C PRO A 68 -6.26 0.80 -1.38
N GLY A 69 -5.02 0.78 -1.92
CA GLY A 69 -4.63 1.64 -3.04
C GLY A 69 -4.95 3.11 -2.80
N ILE A 70 -5.63 3.75 -3.76
CA ILE A 70 -6.05 5.16 -3.65
C ILE A 70 -7.05 5.41 -2.50
N LYS A 71 -7.82 4.40 -2.10
CA LYS A 71 -8.81 4.50 -1.01
C LYS A 71 -8.15 4.70 0.37
N ALA A 72 -6.81 4.55 0.47
CA ALA A 72 -6.05 4.88 1.67
C ALA A 72 -5.99 6.41 1.97
N PHE A 73 -6.38 7.24 0.99
CA PHE A 73 -6.29 8.70 1.04
C PHE A 73 -7.69 9.30 1.23
N VAL A 74 -8.05 9.67 2.46
CA VAL A 74 -9.41 10.11 2.83
C VAL A 74 -9.65 11.61 2.57
N PHE A 75 -8.95 12.21 1.59
CA PHE A 75 -8.98 13.67 1.37
C PHE A 75 -10.21 14.17 0.60
N ASN A 76 -10.96 13.27 -0.07
CA ASN A 76 -12.12 13.62 -0.89
C ASN A 76 -13.37 12.88 -0.39
N SER A 77 -14.09 13.46 0.56
CA SER A 77 -15.40 12.94 0.98
C SER A 77 -16.54 13.29 0.00
N ASP A 78 -16.28 14.17 -0.98
CA ASP A 78 -17.33 14.82 -1.77
C ASP A 78 -17.29 14.48 -3.27
N GLU A 79 -16.29 13.73 -3.75
CA GLU A 79 -16.25 13.22 -5.12
C GLU A 79 -16.40 11.69 -5.10
N GLU A 80 -17.44 11.19 -5.79
CA GLU A 80 -17.46 9.80 -6.24
C GLU A 80 -16.22 9.60 -7.12
N VAL A 81 -15.17 9.02 -6.54
CA VAL A 81 -14.00 8.61 -7.32
C VAL A 81 -14.49 7.42 -8.15
N GLU A 82 -14.92 7.69 -9.39
CA GLU A 82 -15.07 6.64 -10.40
C GLU A 82 -13.75 5.88 -10.44
N GLU A 83 -13.84 4.56 -10.25
CA GLU A 83 -12.69 3.67 -10.29
C GLU A 83 -12.04 3.76 -11.66
N VAL A 84 -10.99 4.58 -11.80
CA VAL A 84 -10.06 4.47 -12.92
C VAL A 84 -9.18 3.27 -12.61
N VAL A 85 -9.68 2.09 -12.95
CA VAL A 85 -8.89 0.85 -12.91
C VAL A 85 -7.85 0.96 -14.03
N GLN A 86 -6.61 1.34 -13.70
CA GLN A 86 -5.48 1.14 -14.60
C GLN A 86 -5.07 -0.33 -14.51
N GLU A 87 -5.54 -1.13 -15.46
CA GLU A 87 -5.13 -2.52 -15.61
C GLU A 87 -3.67 -2.56 -16.11
N ILE A 88 -2.75 -3.06 -15.29
CA ILE A 88 -1.36 -3.33 -15.69
C ILE A 88 -1.30 -4.79 -16.13
N ILE A 89 -1.34 -5.01 -17.45
CA ILE A 89 -1.11 -6.32 -18.03
C ILE A 89 0.38 -6.42 -18.36
N VAL A 90 1.09 -7.33 -17.69
CA VAL A 90 2.44 -7.74 -18.06
C VAL A 90 2.32 -9.06 -18.82
N GLU A 91 2.42 -9.02 -20.14
CA GLU A 91 2.55 -10.24 -20.94
C GLU A 91 3.92 -10.27 -21.61
N ASP A 92 4.76 -11.20 -21.15
CA ASP A 92 5.97 -11.58 -21.88
C ASP A 92 5.60 -12.60 -22.96
N SER A 93 5.82 -12.21 -24.21
CA SER A 93 6.09 -13.03 -25.41
C SER A 93 4.99 -13.79 -26.18
N GLU A 94 3.69 -13.71 -25.87
CA GLU A 94 2.60 -14.12 -26.81
C GLU A 94 1.60 -13.00 -27.17
N ALA A 95 2.10 -11.78 -27.33
CA ALA A 95 1.28 -10.59 -27.57
C ALA A 95 0.86 -10.43 -29.05
N GLU A 96 -0.45 -10.57 -29.34
CA GLU A 96 -1.03 -10.21 -30.63
C GLU A 96 -1.76 -8.85 -30.56
N LYS A 97 -1.04 -7.83 -31.05
CA LYS A 97 -1.48 -6.45 -31.40
C LYS A 97 -1.77 -5.46 -30.27
N VAL A 98 -0.92 -4.42 -30.24
CA VAL A 98 -1.11 -3.18 -29.47
C VAL A 98 -1.59 -2.09 -30.43
N VAL A 99 -2.79 -1.54 -30.20
CA VAL A 99 -3.27 -0.32 -30.86
C VAL A 99 -3.36 0.78 -29.80
N VAL A 100 -2.54 1.82 -29.97
CA VAL A 100 -2.57 3.04 -29.16
C VAL A 100 -3.33 4.09 -29.96
N GLN A 101 -4.46 4.56 -29.44
CA GLN A 101 -5.07 5.82 -29.89
C GLN A 101 -5.31 6.73 -28.70
N VAL A 102 -4.76 7.92 -28.80
CA VAL A 102 -5.04 9.07 -27.94
C VAL A 102 -5.81 10.04 -28.83
N GLU A 103 -7.01 10.44 -28.45
CA GLU A 103 -7.64 11.66 -28.94
C GLU A 103 -7.82 12.62 -27.77
N GLU A 104 -7.45 13.88 -28.02
CA GLU A 104 -7.63 15.03 -27.11
C GLU A 104 -9.11 15.35 -26.86
#